data_AF-A0A0Q4XTQ5-F1
#
_entry.id   AF-A0A0Q4XTQ5-F1
#
_cell.length_a   1.000
_cell.length_b   1.000
_cell.length_c   1.000
_cell.angle_alpha   90.00
_cell.angle_beta   90.00
_cell.angle_gamma   90.00
#
_symmetry.space_group_name_H-M   'P 1'
#
loop_
_entity.id
_entity.type
_entity.pdbx_description
1 polymer ?
#
loop_
_entity_poly.entity_id
_entity_poly.type
_entity_poly.pdbx_seq_one_letter_code
_entity_poly.pdbx_strand_id
1 'polypeptide(L)'
;MELLIGLLMNILGADLYDRCPRLARFLIRKAAARLPEGKRESYAEEWSSHLADCDTKLDQLRHALGCWWSVGGILRTEPQPKRAYSLDALILGSGLMLVGSTAEAIMSAMAGAPWLYLVSYLFQILPGAFVVVLGIRMRLKDGRYVYI
;
A
#
# COMPACT_ATOMS: atom_id res chain seq x y z
N MET A 1 -22.52 30.29 -31.30
CA MET A 1 -21.61 29.47 -30.48
C MET A 1 -22.20 29.20 -29.09
N GLU A 2 -22.77 30.17 -28.39
CA GLU A 2 -23.34 29.98 -27.04
C GLU A 2 -24.58 29.07 -26.98
N LEU A 3 -25.47 29.12 -27.98
CA LEU A 3 -26.65 28.25 -28.06
C LEU A 3 -26.31 26.77 -28.28
N LEU A 4 -25.18 26.48 -28.94
CA LEU A 4 -24.76 25.13 -29.27
C LEU A 4 -24.14 24.43 -28.05
N ILE A 5 -23.43 25.20 -27.21
CA ILE A 5 -22.92 24.74 -25.92
C ILE A 5 -24.08 24.48 -24.94
N GLY A 6 -25.09 25.36 -24.91
CA GLY A 6 -26.29 25.16 -24.08
C GLY A 6 -27.08 23.91 -24.46
N LEU A 7 -27.25 23.65 -25.76
CA LEU A 7 -27.94 22.45 -26.26
C LEU A 7 -27.13 21.17 -25.99
N LEU A 8 -25.81 21.21 -26.23
CA LEU A 8 -24.91 20.09 -25.93
C LEU A 8 -24.88 19.78 -24.43
N MET A 9 -24.84 20.79 -23.55
CA MET A 9 -24.90 20.59 -22.10
C MET A 9 -26.25 20.02 -21.64
N ASN A 10 -27.35 20.35 -22.29
CA ASN A 10 -28.67 19.83 -21.94
C ASN A 10 -28.84 18.37 -22.41
N ILE A 11 -28.33 18.03 -23.60
CA ILE A 11 -28.34 16.66 -24.14
C ILE A 11 -27.35 15.77 -23.36
N LEU A 12 -26.14 16.26 -23.08
CA LEU A 12 -25.17 15.57 -22.23
C LEU A 12 -25.69 15.46 -20.80
N GLY A 13 -26.37 16.48 -20.28
CA GLY A 13 -26.99 16.47 -18.96
C GLY A 13 -28.04 15.38 -18.82
N ALA A 14 -28.92 15.22 -19.82
CA ALA A 14 -29.96 14.19 -19.81
C ALA A 14 -29.38 12.76 -19.93
N ASP A 15 -28.42 12.54 -20.84
CA ASP A 15 -27.80 11.22 -21.05
C ASP A 15 -26.86 10.85 -19.88
N LEU A 16 -26.22 11.84 -19.26
CA LEU A 16 -25.45 11.65 -18.02
C LEU A 16 -26.37 11.37 -16.83
N TYR A 17 -27.50 12.07 -16.73
CA TYR A 17 -28.51 11.86 -15.69
C TYR A 17 -29.11 10.45 -15.75
N ASP A 18 -29.34 9.91 -16.94
CA ASP A 18 -29.80 8.52 -17.10
C ASP A 18 -28.72 7.47 -16.82
N ARG A 19 -27.44 7.82 -16.97
CA ARG A 19 -26.31 6.94 -16.64
C ARG A 19 -25.82 7.06 -15.20
N CYS A 20 -26.21 8.11 -14.46
CA CYS A 20 -25.84 8.35 -13.06
C CYS A 20 -26.03 7.12 -12.15
N PRO A 21 -27.15 6.37 -12.18
CA PRO A 21 -27.35 5.22 -11.31
C PRO A 21 -26.36 4.08 -11.59
N ARG A 22 -26.01 3.87 -12.86
CA ARG A 22 -25.02 2.86 -13.28
C ARG A 22 -23.62 3.27 -12.83
N LEU A 23 -23.28 4.56 -12.98
CA LEU A 23 -22.01 5.15 -12.52
C LEU A 23 -21.87 5.07 -11.00
N ALA A 24 -22.93 5.37 -10.26
CA ALA A 24 -22.94 5.33 -8.80
C ALA A 24 -22.71 3.89 -8.27
N ARG A 25 -23.39 2.88 -8.84
CA ARG A 25 -23.13 1.46 -8.52
C ARG A 25 -21.70 1.03 -8.88
N PHE A 26 -21.18 1.49 -10.01
CA PHE A 26 -19.80 1.20 -10.41
C PHE A 26 -18.78 1.80 -9.42
N LEU A 27 -18.99 3.05 -8.98
CA LEU A 27 -18.17 3.71 -7.99
C LEU A 27 -18.20 2.99 -6.64
N ILE A 28 -19.38 2.56 -6.16
CA ILE A 28 -19.52 1.80 -4.92
C ILE A 28 -18.78 0.46 -5.00
N ARG A 29 -18.95 -0.31 -6.09
CA ARG A 29 -18.22 -1.57 -6.27
C ARG A 29 -16.71 -1.36 -6.28
N LYS A 30 -16.24 -0.33 -6.97
CA LYS A 30 -14.82 -0.01 -7.05
C LYS A 30 -14.27 0.54 -5.71
N ALA A 31 -15.09 1.24 -4.92
CA ALA A 31 -14.76 1.66 -3.57
C ALA A 31 -14.64 0.45 -2.64
N ALA A 32 -15.63 -0.43 -2.64
CA ALA A 32 -15.66 -1.63 -1.81
C ALA A 32 -14.52 -2.60 -2.17
N ALA A 33 -14.14 -2.70 -3.44
CA ALA A 33 -13.00 -3.51 -3.87
C ALA A 33 -11.65 -3.06 -3.25
N ARG A 34 -11.54 -1.81 -2.79
CA ARG A 34 -10.34 -1.30 -2.10
C ARG A 34 -10.27 -1.72 -0.63
N LEU A 35 -11.36 -2.22 -0.05
CA LEU A 35 -11.39 -2.68 1.33
C LEU A 35 -10.78 -4.09 1.46
N PRO A 36 -10.42 -4.53 2.69
CA PRO A 36 -9.97 -5.89 2.95
C PRO A 36 -11.03 -6.94 2.59
N GLU A 37 -10.61 -8.12 2.12
CA GLU A 37 -11.48 -9.16 1.56
C GLU A 37 -12.69 -9.52 2.44
N GLY A 38 -12.51 -9.66 3.75
CA GLY A 38 -13.58 -10.01 4.67
C GLY A 38 -14.67 -8.94 4.84
N LYS A 39 -14.43 -7.70 4.36
CA LYS A 39 -15.36 -6.57 4.51
C LYS A 39 -15.90 -6.05 3.17
N ARG A 40 -15.30 -6.46 2.04
CA ARG A 40 -15.70 -5.97 0.71
C ARG A 40 -17.18 -6.18 0.44
N GLU A 41 -17.68 -7.39 0.69
CA GLU A 41 -19.06 -7.77 0.39
C GLU A 41 -20.06 -7.06 1.31
N SER A 42 -19.81 -7.07 2.62
CA SER A 42 -20.66 -6.39 3.62
C SER A 42 -20.78 -4.88 3.35
N TYR A 43 -19.67 -4.18 3.08
CA TYR A 43 -19.72 -2.75 2.74
C TYR A 43 -20.31 -2.49 1.36
N ALA A 44 -20.08 -3.37 0.38
CA ALA A 44 -20.70 -3.23 -0.94
C ALA A 44 -22.22 -3.35 -0.86
N GLU A 45 -22.72 -4.30 -0.05
CA GLU A 45 -24.15 -4.52 0.17
C GLU A 45 -24.77 -3.34 0.92
N GLU A 46 -24.18 -2.90 2.03
CA GLU A 46 -24.65 -1.76 2.83
C GLU A 46 -24.71 -0.48 1.99
N TRP A 47 -23.63 -0.13 1.29
CA TRP A 47 -23.59 1.06 0.44
C TRP A 47 -24.54 0.97 -0.75
N SER A 48 -24.74 -0.23 -1.32
CA SER A 48 -25.71 -0.41 -2.40
C SER A 48 -27.14 -0.30 -1.91
N SER A 49 -27.42 -0.72 -0.67
CA SER A 49 -28.72 -0.54 -0.02
C SER A 49 -29.02 0.93 0.18
N HIS A 50 -28.09 1.70 0.77
CA HIS A 50 -28.27 3.15 0.95
C HIS A 50 -28.39 3.92 -0.37
N LEU A 51 -27.78 3.41 -1.45
CA LEU A 51 -27.99 3.98 -2.78
C LEU A 51 -29.44 3.80 -3.27
N ALA A 52 -30.11 2.70 -2.92
CA ALA A 52 -31.51 2.47 -3.28
C ALA A 52 -32.47 3.39 -2.52
N ASP A 53 -32.09 3.84 -1.31
CA ASP A 53 -32.86 4.76 -0.47
C ASP A 53 -32.70 6.24 -0.88
N CYS A 54 -31.85 6.55 -1.86
CA CYS A 54 -31.65 7.92 -2.34
C CYS A 54 -32.74 8.33 -3.35
N ASP A 55 -33.51 9.37 -3.00
CA ASP A 55 -34.64 9.87 -3.79
C ASP A 55 -34.28 10.39 -5.19
N THR A 56 -33.07 10.95 -5.37
CA THR A 56 -32.64 11.53 -6.65
C THR A 56 -31.39 10.86 -7.23
N LYS A 57 -31.28 10.86 -8.57
CA LYS A 57 -30.11 10.28 -9.26
C LYS A 57 -28.80 11.03 -8.95
N LEU A 58 -28.88 12.32 -8.61
CA LEU A 58 -27.72 13.11 -8.18
C LEU A 58 -27.32 12.77 -6.75
N ASP A 59 -28.27 12.53 -5.86
CA ASP A 59 -27.98 12.08 -4.49
C ASP A 59 -27.33 10.70 -4.48
N GLN A 60 -27.75 9.79 -5.37
CA GLN A 60 -27.07 8.50 -5.57
C GLN A 60 -25.59 8.68 -5.96
N LEU A 61 -25.29 9.65 -6.83
CA LEU A 61 -23.91 9.94 -7.25
C LEU A 61 -23.10 10.58 -6.12
N ARG A 62 -23.70 11.51 -5.38
CA ARG A 62 -23.11 12.14 -4.20
C ARG A 62 -22.81 11.11 -3.11
N HIS A 63 -23.73 10.19 -2.85
CA HIS A 63 -23.55 9.10 -1.91
C HIS A 63 -22.37 8.20 -2.34
N ALA A 64 -22.34 7.77 -3.61
CA ALA A 64 -21.25 6.94 -4.13
C ALA A 64 -19.87 7.62 -4.02
N LEU A 65 -19.79 8.94 -4.26
CA LEU A 65 -18.56 9.71 -4.03
C LEU A 65 -18.18 9.78 -2.55
N GLY A 66 -19.17 9.94 -1.66
CA GLY A 66 -18.98 9.87 -0.21
C GLY A 66 -18.38 8.52 0.23
N CYS A 67 -18.94 7.41 -0.24
CA CYS A 67 -18.42 6.07 0.01
C CYS A 67 -16.99 5.91 -0.53
N TRP A 68 -16.69 6.46 -1.71
CA TRP A 68 -15.35 6.42 -2.27
C TRP A 68 -14.30 7.12 -1.39
N TRP A 69 -14.64 8.28 -0.82
CA TRP A 69 -13.75 9.00 0.08
C TRP A 69 -13.66 8.38 1.47
N SER A 70 -14.73 7.78 1.99
CA SER A 70 -14.74 7.17 3.33
C SER A 70 -13.84 5.94 3.44
N VAL A 71 -13.58 5.23 2.33
CA VAL A 71 -12.62 4.10 2.26
C VAL A 71 -11.29 4.46 2.90
N GLY A 72 -10.77 5.68 2.66
CA GLY A 72 -9.49 6.11 3.21
C GLY A 72 -9.48 6.21 4.74
N GLY A 73 -10.62 6.56 5.35
CA GLY A 73 -10.80 6.55 6.80
C GLY A 73 -10.89 5.12 7.34
N ILE A 74 -11.69 4.26 6.71
CA ILE A 74 -11.89 2.86 7.10
C ILE A 74 -10.56 2.10 7.09
N LEU A 75 -9.75 2.29 6.04
CA LEU A 75 -8.43 1.66 5.93
C LEU A 75 -7.42 2.13 6.98
N ARG A 76 -7.61 3.31 7.56
CA ARG A 76 -6.74 3.84 8.64
C ARG A 76 -7.14 3.28 10.01
N THR A 77 -8.41 2.97 10.21
CA THR A 77 -8.93 2.41 11.47
C THR A 77 -8.79 0.90 11.54
N GLU A 78 -8.70 0.22 10.40
CA GLU A 78 -8.42 -1.21 10.36
C GLU A 78 -6.98 -1.48 10.83
N PRO A 79 -6.76 -2.40 11.80
CA PRO A 79 -5.43 -2.88 12.10
C PRO A 79 -4.90 -3.56 10.84
N GLN A 80 -3.98 -2.89 10.15
CA GLN A 80 -3.27 -3.43 9.00
C GLN A 80 -2.73 -4.82 9.39
N PRO A 81 -2.92 -5.86 8.55
CA PRO A 81 -2.29 -7.14 8.81
C PRO A 81 -0.80 -6.89 8.92
N LYS A 82 -0.24 -7.07 10.12
CA LYS A 82 1.17 -6.83 10.41
C LYS A 82 1.97 -7.53 9.33
N ARG A 83 2.65 -6.73 8.50
CA ARG A 83 3.32 -7.24 7.30
C ARG A 83 4.41 -8.17 7.80
N ALA A 84 4.19 -9.48 7.68
CA ALA A 84 5.13 -10.47 8.16
C ALA A 84 6.39 -10.39 7.30
N TYR A 85 7.39 -9.66 7.78
CA TYR A 85 8.70 -9.68 7.17
C TYR A 85 9.31 -11.04 7.48
N SER A 86 9.64 -11.80 6.44
CA SER A 86 10.38 -13.05 6.59
C SER A 86 11.74 -12.71 7.20
N LEU A 87 11.93 -13.08 8.46
CA LEU A 87 13.20 -12.89 9.15
C LEU A 87 14.34 -13.56 8.40
N ASP A 88 14.02 -14.69 7.76
CA ASP A 88 14.96 -15.45 6.95
C ASP A 88 15.45 -14.62 5.75
N ALA A 89 14.55 -13.89 5.08
CA ALA A 89 14.93 -13.01 3.97
C ALA A 89 15.79 -11.82 4.45
N LEU A 90 15.48 -11.26 5.62
CA LEU A 90 16.25 -10.16 6.20
C LEU A 90 17.67 -10.62 6.61
N ILE A 91 17.77 -11.77 7.28
CA ILE A 91 19.05 -12.37 7.69
C ILE A 91 19.88 -12.75 6.46
N LEU A 92 19.27 -13.39 5.45
CA LEU A 92 19.96 -13.78 4.21
C LEU A 92 20.45 -12.56 3.42
N GLY A 93 19.59 -11.55 3.20
CA GLY A 93 19.96 -10.34 2.47
C GLY A 93 21.09 -9.58 3.16
N SER A 94 20.97 -9.39 4.48
CA SER A 94 21.99 -8.67 5.26
C SER A 94 23.30 -9.47 5.35
N GLY A 95 23.23 -10.80 5.47
CA GLY A 95 24.39 -11.68 5.47
C GLY A 95 25.15 -11.66 4.15
N LEU A 96 24.44 -11.68 3.02
CA LEU A 96 25.06 -11.60 1.69
C LEU A 96 25.81 -10.28 1.48
N MET A 97 25.21 -9.15 1.89
CA MET A 97 25.86 -7.84 1.82
C MET A 97 27.10 -7.76 2.72
N LEU A 98 27.07 -8.41 3.88
CA LEU A 98 28.21 -8.46 4.80
C LEU A 98 29.37 -9.27 4.21
N VAL A 99 29.09 -10.41 3.58
CA VAL A 99 30.11 -11.20 2.88
C VAL A 99 30.72 -10.41 1.72
N GLY A 100 29.89 -9.71 0.93
CA GLY A 100 30.38 -8.87 -0.17
C GLY A 100 31.31 -7.75 0.30
N SER A 101 30.86 -6.96 1.28
CA SER A 101 31.65 -5.84 1.82
C SER A 101 32.94 -6.28 2.53
N THR A 102 32.92 -7.43 3.24
CA THR A 102 34.15 -7.98 3.84
C THR A 102 35.14 -8.49 2.79
N ALA A 103 34.65 -9.18 1.75
CA ALA A 103 35.51 -9.64 0.66
C ALA A 103 36.17 -8.45 -0.07
N GLU A 104 35.41 -7.39 -0.33
CA GLU A 104 35.92 -6.18 -0.98
C GLU A 104 36.96 -5.45 -0.11
N ALA A 105 36.73 -5.37 1.20
CA ALA A 105 37.68 -4.80 2.14
C ALA A 105 39.01 -5.60 2.18
N ILE A 106 38.93 -6.93 2.14
CA ILE A 106 40.12 -7.81 2.09
C ILE A 106 40.89 -7.60 0.79
N MET A 107 40.20 -7.61 -0.35
CA MET A 107 40.84 -7.38 -1.65
C MET A 107 41.50 -6.00 -1.72
N SER A 108 40.84 -4.97 -1.20
CA SER A 108 41.39 -3.61 -1.12
C SER A 108 42.62 -3.54 -0.21
N ALA A 109 42.60 -4.23 0.93
CA ALA A 109 43.75 -4.32 1.83
C ALA A 109 44.95 -5.01 1.14
N MET A 110 44.70 -6.10 0.40
CA MET A 110 45.73 -6.80 -0.37
C MET A 110 46.30 -5.94 -1.50
N ALA A 111 45.51 -5.04 -2.07
CA ALA A 111 45.95 -4.07 -3.08
C ALA A 111 46.75 -2.89 -2.51
N GLY A 112 46.99 -2.86 -1.18
CA GLY A 112 47.73 -1.77 -0.53
C GLY A 112 46.92 -0.49 -0.36
N ALA A 113 45.58 -0.59 -0.29
CA ALA A 113 44.73 0.57 -0.06
C ALA A 113 45.07 1.27 1.28
N PRO A 114 44.98 2.62 1.34
CA PRO A 114 45.28 3.36 2.55
C PRO A 114 44.33 2.97 3.70
N TRP A 115 44.86 2.93 4.92
CA TRP A 115 44.11 2.46 6.10
C TRP A 115 42.80 3.22 6.36
N LEU A 116 42.74 4.52 6.05
CA LEU A 116 41.52 5.34 6.16
C LEU A 116 40.38 4.80 5.28
N TYR A 117 40.72 4.28 4.09
CA TYR A 117 39.77 3.64 3.19
C TYR A 117 39.24 2.34 3.80
N LEU A 118 40.12 1.53 4.41
CA LEU A 118 39.70 0.31 5.12
C LEU A 118 38.77 0.59 6.31
N VAL A 119 39.00 1.68 7.04
CA VAL A 119 38.13 2.12 8.15
C VAL A 119 36.71 2.46 7.67
N SER A 120 36.56 2.98 6.44
CA SER A 120 35.24 3.27 5.88
C SER A 120 34.36 2.02 5.71
N TYR A 121 34.97 0.85 5.46
CA TYR A 121 34.23 -0.42 5.38
C TYR A 121 33.67 -0.84 6.75
N LEU A 122 34.26 -0.41 7.87
CA LEU A 122 33.70 -0.68 9.19
C LEU A 122 32.30 -0.05 9.34
N PHE A 123 32.06 1.12 8.75
CA PHE A 123 30.75 1.75 8.76
C PHE A 123 29.70 0.99 7.92
N GLN A 124 30.13 0.19 6.96
CA GLN A 124 29.24 -0.67 6.17
C GLN A 124 29.02 -2.04 6.83
N ILE A 125 30.07 -2.63 7.40
CA ILE A 125 30.04 -3.97 8.00
C ILE A 125 29.31 -3.97 9.35
N LEU A 126 29.52 -2.95 10.20
CA LEU A 126 28.96 -2.93 11.56
C LEU A 126 27.42 -2.93 11.59
N PRO A 127 26.69 -2.09 10.82
CA PRO A 127 25.24 -2.13 10.79
C PRO A 127 24.70 -3.45 10.23
N GLY A 128 25.32 -4.00 9.19
CA GLY A 128 24.95 -5.31 8.62
C GLY A 128 25.12 -6.44 9.64
N ALA A 129 26.24 -6.45 10.37
CA ALA A 129 26.51 -7.42 11.42
C ALA A 129 25.48 -7.30 12.55
N PHE A 130 25.15 -6.08 12.95
CA PHE A 130 24.14 -5.81 13.97
C PHE A 130 22.76 -6.35 13.56
N VAL A 131 22.31 -6.09 12.33
CA VAL A 131 21.02 -6.59 11.81
C VAL A 131 20.99 -8.11 11.75
N VAL A 132 22.07 -8.76 11.31
CA VAL A 132 22.16 -10.23 11.27
C VAL A 132 22.11 -10.83 12.67
N VAL A 133 22.89 -10.29 13.62
CA VAL A 133 22.93 -10.77 15.01
C VAL A 133 21.57 -10.57 15.70
N LEU A 134 20.96 -9.40 15.50
CA LEU A 134 19.63 -9.11 16.05
C LEU A 134 18.57 -10.03 15.43
N GLY A 135 18.60 -10.21 14.11
CA GLY A 135 17.70 -11.11 13.39
C GLY A 135 17.83 -12.56 13.89
N ILE A 136 19.05 -13.08 14.05
CA ILE A 136 19.28 -14.42 14.61
C ILE A 136 18.74 -14.51 16.06
N ARG A 137 19.00 -13.51 16.90
CA ARG A 137 18.49 -13.46 18.28
C ARG A 137 16.97 -13.44 18.34
N MET A 138 16.32 -12.68 17.46
CA MET A 138 14.86 -12.64 17.36
C MET A 138 14.30 -13.98 16.84
N ARG A 139 14.96 -14.59 15.85
CA ARG A 139 14.59 -15.93 15.34
C ARG A 139 14.61 -17.00 16.44
N LEU A 140 15.59 -16.93 17.33
CA LEU A 140 15.75 -17.86 18.45
C LEU A 140 14.70 -17.65 19.55
N LYS A 141 14.13 -16.44 19.68
CA LYS A 141 13.14 -16.10 20.73
C LYS A 141 11.69 -16.26 20.27
N ASP A 142 11.32 -15.73 19.11
CA ASP A 142 9.91 -15.53 18.71
C ASP A 142 9.46 -16.40 17.51
N GLY A 143 10.34 -17.25 16.98
CA GLY A 143 10.05 -18.05 15.78
C GLY A 143 10.31 -17.29 14.47
N ARG A 144 9.77 -17.81 13.36
CA ARG A 144 10.21 -17.44 11.99
C ARG A 144 9.74 -16.06 11.49
N TYR A 145 8.88 -15.36 12.25
CA TYR A 145 8.23 -14.12 11.83
C TYR A 145 8.32 -13.04 12.90
N VAL A 146 8.64 -11.81 12.49
CA VAL A 146 8.54 -10.62 13.34
C VAL A 146 7.43 -9.74 12.81
N TYR A 147 6.57 -9.38 13.75
CA TYR A 147 5.35 -8.62 13.54
C TYR A 147 5.59 -7.17 13.98
N ILE A 148 6.04 -6.32 13.05
CA ILE A 148 6.19 -4.87 13.26
C ILE A 148 4.83 -4.19 13.10
#